data_AF-U2KBP4-F1
#
_entry.id   AF-U2KBP4-F1
#
_cell.length_a   1.000
_cell.length_b   1.000
_cell.length_c   1.000
_cell.angle_alpha   90.00
_cell.angle_beta   90.00
_cell.angle_gamma   90.00
#
_symmetry.space_group_name_H-M   'P 1'
#
loop_
_entity.id
_entity.type
_entity.pdbx_description
1 polymer ?
#
loop_
_entity_poly.entity_id
_entity_poly.type
_entity_poly.pdbx_seq_one_letter_code
_entity_poly.pdbx_strand_id
1 'polypeptide(L)'
;MIYLDANAIYWYYGRDMLHLPLSDPNLDVNKLCNYLDIRTDLSLPASVLMEIVVHFRDYPDDIKNILSFIKDKNIKVLNNLPNHCFTSDELTILQLCASRDTLKKYAYKLLDVKIEIEIRHAYVFLQTISLLYADYYLKSISSLTDDIRGNVLHYLGNDFLNEMKEDHTSQLTKSLKDGYADNNKSQQYLKKKYMELLVQNCVIFQMIIDTVTKFLENEQDLYTVMCNSAQKARNSGFDEDHIMRIVVDALATDSTFLQEAKTRIPDIFREKGYTKHQAKYIKTLLSAWLERGQKLKKNDIFDMLYVGSVDKQVVNRKKSIIFDQNSYLLSFDSAVLSFICEDEWNKHLLNKFLLSNR
;
A
#
# COMPACT_ATOMS: atom_id res chain seq x y z
N MET A 1 -0.18 3.04 -24.16
CA MET A 1 0.08 4.13 -23.18
C MET A 1 1.10 3.64 -22.19
N ILE A 2 2.06 4.48 -21.83
CA ILE A 2 3.13 4.13 -20.91
C ILE A 2 2.95 4.96 -19.65
N TYR A 3 2.70 4.29 -18.53
CA TYR A 3 2.62 4.90 -17.21
C TYR A 3 4.00 4.85 -16.56
N LEU A 4 4.45 5.99 -16.07
CA LEU A 4 5.75 6.15 -15.42
C LEU A 4 5.56 6.19 -13.91
N ASP A 5 6.35 5.41 -13.18
CA ASP A 5 6.50 5.56 -11.73
C ASP A 5 7.49 6.68 -11.37
N ALA A 6 7.69 6.93 -10.08
CA ALA A 6 8.58 8.00 -9.63
C ALA A 6 10.04 7.73 -10.05
N ASN A 7 10.52 6.49 -9.93
CA ASN A 7 11.89 6.14 -10.29
C ASN A 7 12.14 6.27 -11.80
N ALA A 8 11.21 5.89 -12.65
CA ALA A 8 11.28 6.06 -14.09
C ALA A 8 11.32 7.55 -14.47
N ILE A 9 10.55 8.41 -13.78
CA ILE A 9 10.65 9.86 -13.96
C ILE A 9 12.02 10.38 -13.54
N TYR A 10 12.57 9.94 -12.41
CA TYR A 10 13.89 10.39 -11.95
C TYR A 10 14.99 10.02 -12.94
N TRP A 11 14.97 8.80 -13.47
CA TRP A 11 15.93 8.38 -14.49
C TRP A 11 15.76 9.11 -15.81
N TYR A 12 14.51 9.37 -16.22
CA TYR A 12 14.23 10.08 -17.47
C TYR A 12 14.60 11.57 -17.41
N TYR A 13 14.40 12.21 -16.25
CA TYR A 13 14.81 13.59 -16.02
C TYR A 13 16.33 13.75 -15.86
N GLY A 14 16.96 12.82 -15.14
CA GLY A 14 18.36 12.93 -14.68
C GLY A 14 18.42 12.82 -13.16
N ARG A 15 18.62 11.61 -12.65
CA ARG A 15 18.58 11.32 -11.22
C ARG A 15 19.67 12.06 -10.44
N ASP A 16 20.83 12.21 -11.05
CA ASP A 16 22.01 12.93 -10.57
C ASP A 16 21.78 14.44 -10.43
N MET A 17 20.75 14.98 -11.08
CA MET A 17 20.34 16.38 -10.98
C MET A 17 19.37 16.67 -9.83
N LEU A 18 19.01 15.65 -9.04
CA LEU A 18 18.03 15.74 -7.95
C LEU A 18 18.71 15.54 -6.60
N HIS A 19 18.06 16.02 -5.53
CA HIS A 19 18.48 15.77 -4.14
C HIS A 19 18.14 14.33 -3.71
N LEU A 20 18.78 13.36 -4.37
CA LEU A 20 18.66 11.93 -4.14
C LEU A 20 20.02 11.33 -3.80
N PRO A 21 20.09 10.23 -3.04
CA PRO A 21 21.32 9.48 -2.88
C PRO A 21 21.85 9.01 -4.23
N LEU A 22 23.17 9.11 -4.41
CA LEU A 22 23.87 8.55 -5.57
C LEU A 22 23.56 7.05 -5.66
N SER A 23 23.22 6.61 -6.86
CA SER A 23 22.92 5.22 -7.17
C SER A 23 23.43 4.92 -8.57
N ASP A 24 24.11 3.79 -8.74
CA ASP A 24 24.41 3.27 -10.07
C ASP A 24 23.10 2.84 -10.75
N PRO A 25 22.90 3.16 -12.04
CA PRO A 25 21.73 2.70 -12.76
C PRO A 25 21.80 1.18 -12.97
N ASN A 26 20.71 0.48 -12.69
CA ASN A 26 20.51 -0.92 -13.08
C ASN A 26 19.95 -1.06 -14.52
N LEU A 27 19.97 0.04 -15.28
CA LEU A 27 19.38 0.15 -16.60
C LEU A 27 20.24 1.02 -17.53
N ASP A 28 20.10 0.81 -18.84
CA ASP A 28 20.65 1.67 -19.88
C ASP A 28 19.80 2.94 -19.98
N VAL A 29 20.23 3.98 -19.25
CA VAL A 29 19.53 5.27 -19.15
C VAL A 29 19.40 5.94 -20.52
N ASN A 30 20.45 5.88 -21.35
CA ASN A 30 20.42 6.48 -22.69
C ASN A 30 19.35 5.81 -23.57
N LYS A 31 19.28 4.47 -23.52
CA LYS A 31 18.27 3.72 -24.26
C LYS A 31 16.87 3.97 -23.75
N LEU A 32 16.69 4.12 -22.43
CA LEU A 32 15.42 4.52 -21.83
C LEU A 32 14.97 5.90 -22.33
N CYS A 33 15.83 6.91 -22.21
CA CYS A 33 15.51 8.28 -22.63
C CYS A 33 15.18 8.36 -24.12
N ASN A 34 16.01 7.76 -24.97
CA ASN A 34 15.76 7.71 -26.42
C ASN A 34 14.42 7.04 -26.76
N TYR A 35 14.06 5.97 -26.02
CA TYR A 35 12.79 5.30 -26.21
C TYR A 35 11.62 6.17 -25.76
N LEU A 36 11.72 6.89 -24.63
CA LEU A 36 10.66 7.75 -24.12
C LEU A 36 10.48 9.03 -24.95
N ASP A 37 11.56 9.60 -25.48
CA ASP A 37 11.56 10.84 -26.28
C ASP A 37 10.71 10.73 -27.56
N ILE A 38 10.64 9.53 -28.15
CA ILE A 38 9.85 9.29 -29.37
C ILE A 38 8.38 8.96 -29.10
N ARG A 39 7.97 8.85 -27.83
CA ARG A 39 6.60 8.47 -27.44
C ARG A 39 5.72 9.70 -27.27
N THR A 40 4.47 9.56 -27.72
CA THR A 40 3.43 10.59 -27.56
C THR A 40 2.34 10.16 -26.57
N ASP A 41 2.47 8.97 -26.00
CA ASP A 41 1.50 8.32 -25.12
C ASP A 41 2.05 8.07 -23.71
N LEU A 42 2.89 8.99 -23.21
CA LEU A 42 3.41 8.97 -21.85
C LEU A 42 2.41 9.55 -20.85
N SER A 43 2.31 8.92 -19.69
CA SER A 43 1.47 9.39 -18.60
C SER A 43 2.13 9.21 -17.23
N LEU A 44 1.83 10.14 -16.33
CA LEU A 44 2.20 10.10 -14.92
C LEU A 44 0.92 9.97 -14.08
N PRO A 45 0.71 8.89 -13.34
CA PRO A 45 -0.41 8.81 -12.41
C PRO A 45 -0.32 9.89 -11.33
N ALA A 46 -1.47 10.46 -10.94
CA ALA A 46 -1.57 11.47 -9.89
C ALA A 46 -0.98 11.00 -8.55
N SER A 47 -1.12 9.72 -8.21
CA SER A 47 -0.48 9.14 -7.03
C SER A 47 1.04 9.30 -7.08
N VAL A 48 1.65 9.08 -8.25
CA VAL A 48 3.09 9.20 -8.45
C VAL A 48 3.52 10.67 -8.40
N LEU A 49 2.76 11.58 -9.02
CA LEU A 49 3.04 13.02 -8.91
C LEU A 49 3.00 13.49 -7.44
N MET A 50 2.02 13.00 -6.68
CA MET A 50 1.93 13.27 -5.24
C MET A 50 3.16 12.76 -4.48
N GLU A 51 3.64 11.55 -4.78
CA GLU A 51 4.88 11.04 -4.19
C GLU A 51 6.08 11.92 -4.49
N ILE A 52 6.26 12.32 -5.75
CA ILE A 52 7.37 13.18 -6.18
C ILE A 52 7.34 14.52 -5.43
N VAL A 53 6.19 15.21 -5.43
CA VAL A 53 6.04 16.52 -4.80
C VAL A 53 6.29 16.44 -3.28
N VAL A 54 5.79 15.39 -2.61
CA VAL A 54 6.00 15.20 -1.17
C VAL A 54 7.43 14.77 -0.85
N HIS A 55 8.07 13.99 -1.73
CA HIS A 55 9.46 13.56 -1.57
C HIS A 55 10.40 14.77 -1.54
N PHE A 56 10.24 15.69 -2.48
CA PHE A 56 11.04 16.91 -2.60
C PHE A 56 10.46 18.13 -1.87
N ARG A 57 9.59 17.93 -0.87
CA ARG A 57 8.90 19.03 -0.16
C ARG A 57 9.84 20.07 0.47
N ASP A 58 11.07 19.68 0.79
CA ASP A 58 12.11 20.58 1.32
C ASP A 58 13.06 21.14 0.23
N TYR A 59 12.91 20.66 -1.01
CA TYR A 59 13.68 21.02 -2.20
C TYR A 59 12.76 21.56 -3.30
N PRO A 60 12.19 22.77 -3.14
CA PRO A 60 11.21 23.32 -4.08
C PRO A 60 11.75 23.53 -5.50
N ASP A 61 13.06 23.67 -5.67
CA ASP A 61 13.68 23.74 -7.00
C ASP A 61 13.57 22.41 -7.76
N ASP A 62 13.75 21.26 -7.09
CA ASP A 62 13.58 19.94 -7.69
C ASP A 62 12.13 19.72 -8.14
N ILE A 63 11.16 20.12 -7.30
CA ILE A 63 9.74 20.10 -7.65
C ILE A 63 9.51 20.91 -8.94
N LYS A 64 10.01 22.14 -8.99
CA LYS A 64 9.82 23.03 -10.13
C LYS A 64 10.46 22.47 -11.41
N ASN A 65 11.66 21.92 -11.30
CA ASN A 65 12.38 21.35 -12.43
C ASN A 65 11.66 20.12 -12.99
N ILE A 66 11.18 19.22 -12.12
CA ILE A 66 10.42 18.04 -12.54
C ILE A 66 9.08 18.45 -13.19
N LEU A 67 8.35 19.41 -12.60
CA LEU A 67 7.10 19.91 -13.19
C LEU A 67 7.30 20.55 -14.56
N SER A 68 8.40 21.28 -14.74
CA SER A 68 8.78 21.86 -16.04
C SER A 68 9.12 20.76 -17.04
N PHE A 69 9.89 19.75 -16.63
CA PHE A 69 10.21 18.60 -17.47
C PHE A 69 8.97 17.81 -17.90
N ILE A 70 8.04 17.54 -17.00
CA ILE A 70 6.75 16.87 -17.30
C ILE A 70 5.99 17.64 -18.38
N LYS A 71 5.97 18.98 -18.29
CA LYS A 71 5.34 19.86 -19.27
C LYS A 71 6.05 19.81 -20.62
N ASP A 72 7.36 19.97 -20.63
CA ASP A 72 8.19 20.03 -21.85
C ASP A 72 8.14 18.70 -22.62
N LYS A 73 8.08 17.57 -21.90
CA LYS A 73 7.90 16.23 -22.49
C LYS A 73 6.44 15.86 -22.78
N ASN A 74 5.50 16.77 -22.53
CA ASN A 74 4.06 16.56 -22.73
C ASN A 74 3.52 15.27 -22.05
N ILE A 75 4.03 14.98 -20.83
CA ILE A 75 3.62 13.80 -20.06
C ILE A 75 2.27 14.10 -19.40
N LYS A 76 1.26 13.30 -19.69
CA LYS A 76 -0.10 13.52 -19.20
C LYS A 76 -0.26 13.06 -17.76
N VAL A 77 -0.67 13.96 -16.86
CA VAL A 77 -1.05 13.58 -15.49
C VAL A 77 -2.45 12.97 -15.50
N LEU A 78 -2.58 11.73 -15.02
CA LEU A 78 -3.86 11.02 -14.96
C LEU A 78 -4.31 10.79 -13.52
N ASN A 79 -5.51 11.26 -13.18
CA ASN A 79 -6.07 11.12 -11.85
C ASN A 79 -6.45 9.66 -11.55
N ASN A 80 -5.57 8.97 -10.82
CA ASN A 80 -5.79 7.60 -10.37
C ASN A 80 -6.20 7.50 -8.89
N LEU A 81 -6.11 8.59 -8.14
CA LEU A 81 -6.48 8.68 -6.73
C LEU A 81 -8.00 8.87 -6.56
N PRO A 82 -8.64 8.18 -5.59
CA PRO A 82 -10.08 8.31 -5.37
C PRO A 82 -10.49 9.59 -4.63
N ASN A 83 -9.64 10.15 -3.75
CA ASN A 83 -9.99 11.27 -2.87
C ASN A 83 -9.19 12.56 -3.13
N HIS A 84 -8.32 12.57 -4.14
CA HIS A 84 -7.56 13.75 -4.53
C HIS A 84 -7.41 13.76 -6.04
N CYS A 85 -7.60 14.92 -6.66
CA CYS A 85 -7.60 15.08 -8.10
C CYS A 85 -6.79 16.33 -8.43
N PHE A 86 -5.70 16.16 -9.16
CA PHE A 86 -4.97 17.29 -9.73
C PHE A 86 -5.78 17.83 -10.89
N THR A 87 -6.32 19.03 -10.71
CA THR A 87 -7.04 19.73 -11.78
C THR A 87 -6.06 20.34 -12.79
N SER A 88 -6.52 20.61 -14.01
CA SER A 88 -5.70 21.30 -15.02
C SER A 88 -5.23 22.67 -14.55
N ASP A 89 -6.09 23.38 -13.81
CA ASP A 89 -5.75 24.68 -13.22
C ASP A 89 -4.68 24.55 -12.14
N GLU A 90 -4.82 23.57 -11.25
CA GLU A 90 -3.83 23.29 -10.20
C GLU A 90 -2.46 22.95 -10.81
N LEU A 91 -2.42 22.07 -11.82
CA LEU A 91 -1.18 21.74 -12.52
C LEU A 91 -0.56 22.96 -13.20
N THR A 92 -1.38 23.80 -13.82
CA THR A 92 -0.93 25.04 -14.47
C THR A 92 -0.36 26.01 -13.43
N ILE A 93 -1.04 26.22 -12.31
CA ILE A 93 -0.58 27.08 -11.21
C ILE A 93 0.73 26.57 -10.63
N LEU A 94 0.85 25.26 -10.40
CA LEU A 94 2.07 24.65 -9.89
C LEU A 94 3.26 24.85 -10.84
N GLN A 95 3.04 24.70 -12.15
CA GLN A 95 4.07 24.93 -13.17
C GLN A 95 4.47 26.40 -13.29
N LEU A 96 3.53 27.34 -13.11
CA LEU A 96 3.80 28.77 -13.18
C LEU A 96 4.29 29.36 -11.84
N CYS A 97 4.30 28.57 -10.77
CA CYS A 97 4.66 29.06 -9.45
C CYS A 97 6.15 29.45 -9.39
N ALA A 98 6.42 30.76 -9.30
CA ALA A 98 7.77 31.28 -9.14
C ALA A 98 8.25 31.23 -7.68
N SER A 99 7.32 31.21 -6.72
CA SER A 99 7.62 31.29 -5.29
C SER A 99 8.01 29.92 -4.70
N ARG A 100 9.26 29.80 -4.27
CA ARG A 100 9.77 28.61 -3.55
C ARG A 100 8.98 28.33 -2.27
N ASP A 101 8.65 29.37 -1.51
CA ASP A 101 7.89 29.22 -0.26
C ASP A 101 6.46 28.74 -0.50
N THR A 102 5.83 29.19 -1.58
CA THR A 102 4.49 28.74 -1.95
C THR A 102 4.51 27.27 -2.37
N LEU A 103 5.49 26.85 -3.18
CA LEU A 103 5.67 25.45 -3.56
C LEU A 103 5.95 24.56 -2.34
N LYS A 104 6.81 25.02 -1.42
CA LYS A 104 7.06 24.31 -0.16
C LYS A 104 5.79 24.14 0.67
N LYS A 105 5.03 25.23 0.90
CA LYS A 105 3.74 25.16 1.63
C LYS A 105 2.75 24.22 0.97
N TYR A 106 2.66 24.25 -0.36
CA TYR A 106 1.81 23.32 -1.11
C TYR A 106 2.26 21.86 -0.92
N ALA A 107 3.56 21.58 -1.02
CA ALA A 107 4.08 20.22 -0.82
C ALA A 107 3.80 19.68 0.59
N TYR A 108 3.85 20.51 1.62
CA TYR A 108 3.46 20.13 2.98
C TYR A 108 1.94 19.93 3.13
N LYS A 109 1.10 20.72 2.47
CA LYS A 109 -0.35 20.45 2.40
C LYS A 109 -0.63 19.12 1.70
N LEU A 110 0.11 18.82 0.64
CA LEU A 110 -0.02 17.56 -0.10
C LEU A 110 0.48 16.37 0.72
N LEU A 111 1.48 16.57 1.59
CA LEU A 111 1.93 15.59 2.56
C LEU A 111 0.79 15.19 3.52
N ASP A 112 -0.02 16.13 4.01
CA ASP A 112 -1.17 15.80 4.85
C ASP A 112 -2.17 14.91 4.10
N VAL A 113 -2.48 15.22 2.84
CA VAL A 113 -3.35 14.38 1.99
C VAL A 113 -2.75 13.00 1.76
N LYS A 114 -1.44 12.92 1.50
CA LYS A 114 -0.72 11.65 1.35
C LYS A 114 -0.82 10.80 2.61
N ILE A 115 -0.62 11.40 3.77
CA ILE A 115 -0.77 10.75 5.08
C ILE A 115 -2.16 10.17 5.23
N GLU A 116 -3.23 10.93 4.97
CA GLU A 116 -4.61 10.41 5.07
C GLU A 116 -4.85 9.16 4.21
N ILE A 117 -4.28 9.12 3.00
CA ILE A 117 -4.37 7.97 2.10
C ILE A 117 -3.59 6.77 2.66
N GLU A 118 -2.35 7.00 3.14
CA GLU A 118 -1.52 5.96 3.75
C GLU A 118 -2.21 5.34 4.97
N ILE A 119 -2.80 6.17 5.84
CA ILE A 119 -3.47 5.76 7.07
C ILE A 119 -4.73 4.94 6.79
N ARG A 120 -5.54 5.36 5.81
CA ARG A 120 -6.75 4.61 5.43
C ARG A 120 -6.42 3.18 5.03
N HIS A 121 -5.39 2.98 4.22
CA HIS A 121 -5.00 1.65 3.76
C HIS A 121 -4.30 0.86 4.87
N ALA A 122 -3.38 1.48 5.62
CA ALA A 122 -2.73 0.83 6.76
C ALA A 122 -3.76 0.32 7.78
N TYR A 123 -4.80 1.09 8.06
CA TYR A 123 -5.88 0.68 8.95
C TYR A 123 -6.71 -0.48 8.37
N VAL A 124 -7.09 -0.45 7.09
CA VAL A 124 -7.80 -1.57 6.45
C VAL A 124 -6.96 -2.86 6.51
N PHE A 125 -5.66 -2.77 6.30
CA PHE A 125 -4.75 -3.89 6.41
C PHE A 125 -4.64 -4.42 7.85
N LEU A 126 -4.57 -3.51 8.84
CA LEU A 126 -4.62 -3.86 10.26
C LEU A 126 -5.88 -4.67 10.57
N GLN A 127 -7.06 -4.17 10.17
CA GLN A 127 -8.33 -4.87 10.36
C GLN A 127 -8.32 -6.25 9.70
N THR A 128 -7.83 -6.33 8.46
CA THR A 128 -7.79 -7.58 7.69
C THR A 128 -6.97 -8.65 8.40
N ILE A 129 -5.76 -8.31 8.86
CA ILE A 129 -4.88 -9.27 9.55
C ILE A 129 -5.43 -9.63 10.93
N SER A 130 -5.94 -8.66 11.69
CA SER A 130 -6.56 -8.93 12.99
C SER A 130 -7.77 -9.86 12.87
N LEU A 131 -8.64 -9.65 11.87
CA LEU A 131 -9.83 -10.48 11.65
C LEU A 131 -9.50 -11.87 11.10
N LEU A 132 -8.46 -12.00 10.27
CA LEU A 132 -7.96 -13.31 9.85
C LEU A 132 -7.48 -14.14 11.04
N TYR A 133 -6.74 -13.51 11.97
CA TYR A 133 -6.33 -14.16 13.19
C TYR A 133 -7.54 -14.56 14.05
N ALA A 134 -8.54 -13.68 14.20
CA ALA A 134 -9.76 -13.99 14.94
C ALA A 134 -10.55 -15.16 14.35
N ASP A 135 -10.77 -15.18 13.03
CA ASP A 135 -11.52 -16.25 12.34
C ASP A 135 -10.81 -17.60 12.52
N TYR A 136 -9.48 -17.62 12.35
CA TYR A 136 -8.70 -18.81 12.62
C TYR A 136 -8.82 -19.25 14.09
N TYR A 137 -8.65 -18.33 15.05
CA TYR A 137 -8.72 -18.66 16.46
C TYR A 137 -10.09 -19.23 16.85
N LEU A 138 -11.17 -18.64 16.35
CA LEU A 138 -12.55 -19.14 16.52
C LEU A 138 -12.74 -20.55 15.97
N LYS A 139 -12.15 -20.87 14.80
CA LYS A 139 -12.19 -22.21 14.20
C LYS A 139 -11.41 -23.24 14.99
N SER A 140 -10.33 -22.82 15.66
CA SER A 140 -9.54 -23.73 16.51
C SER A 140 -10.29 -24.19 17.77
N ILE A 141 -11.38 -23.51 18.15
CA ILE A 141 -12.21 -23.86 19.31
C ILE A 141 -13.36 -24.77 18.85
N SER A 142 -13.22 -26.07 19.12
CA SER A 142 -14.16 -27.09 18.67
C SER A 142 -15.54 -27.04 19.33
N SER A 143 -15.66 -26.41 20.51
CA SER A 143 -16.92 -26.29 21.26
C SER A 143 -17.88 -25.25 20.68
N LEU A 144 -17.41 -24.35 19.81
CA LEU A 144 -18.26 -23.31 19.20
C LEU A 144 -18.92 -23.81 17.92
N THR A 145 -20.19 -23.46 17.72
CA THR A 145 -20.90 -23.68 16.45
C THR A 145 -20.53 -22.61 15.42
N ASP A 146 -20.74 -22.90 14.13
CA ASP A 146 -20.46 -21.94 13.06
C ASP A 146 -21.29 -20.65 13.17
N ASP A 147 -22.52 -20.75 13.68
CA ASP A 147 -23.38 -19.58 13.94
C ASP A 147 -22.75 -18.66 15.00
N ILE A 148 -22.29 -19.23 16.13
CA ILE A 148 -21.64 -18.45 17.19
C ILE A 148 -20.33 -17.84 16.69
N ARG A 149 -19.52 -18.60 15.95
CA ARG A 149 -18.28 -18.09 15.33
C ARG A 149 -18.57 -16.90 14.43
N GLY A 150 -19.58 -17.02 13.57
CA GLY A 150 -20.02 -15.94 12.68
C GLY A 150 -20.47 -14.69 13.44
N ASN A 151 -21.24 -14.86 14.51
CA ASN A 151 -21.72 -13.74 15.34
C ASN A 151 -20.58 -13.02 16.07
N VAL A 152 -19.63 -13.77 16.64
CA VAL A 152 -18.45 -13.17 17.30
C VAL A 152 -17.59 -12.44 16.27
N LEU A 153 -17.31 -13.05 15.11
CA LEU A 153 -16.52 -12.40 14.07
C LEU A 153 -17.20 -11.14 13.53
N HIS A 154 -18.53 -11.16 13.40
CA HIS A 154 -19.33 -9.99 13.03
C HIS A 154 -19.17 -8.85 14.05
N TYR A 155 -19.32 -9.15 15.35
CA TYR A 155 -19.13 -8.16 16.42
C TYR A 155 -17.72 -7.57 16.41
N LEU A 156 -16.68 -8.41 16.32
CA LEU A 156 -15.29 -7.95 16.26
C LEU A 156 -15.04 -7.06 15.04
N GLY A 157 -15.59 -7.43 13.88
CA GLY A 157 -15.42 -6.74 12.61
C GLY A 157 -16.19 -5.43 12.48
N ASN A 158 -17.45 -5.41 12.91
CA ASN A 158 -18.39 -4.31 12.64
C ASN A 158 -18.64 -3.41 13.84
N ASP A 159 -18.61 -3.93 15.07
CA ASP A 159 -18.91 -3.11 16.23
C ASP A 159 -17.60 -2.64 16.86
N PHE A 160 -16.81 -3.59 17.36
CA PHE A 160 -15.58 -3.29 18.09
C PHE A 160 -14.56 -2.50 17.24
N LEU A 161 -14.25 -2.96 16.03
CA LEU A 161 -13.26 -2.26 15.19
C LEU A 161 -13.76 -0.88 14.75
N ASN A 162 -15.07 -0.67 14.58
CA ASN A 162 -15.61 0.64 14.26
C ASN A 162 -15.48 1.61 15.44
N GLU A 163 -15.68 1.15 16.68
CA GLU A 163 -15.42 1.95 17.88
C GLU A 163 -13.93 2.34 17.98
N MET A 164 -13.02 1.42 17.66
CA MET A 164 -11.58 1.65 17.73
C MET A 164 -11.02 2.45 16.54
N LYS A 165 -11.82 2.71 15.50
CA LYS A 165 -11.35 3.30 14.24
C LYS A 165 -10.72 4.67 14.42
N GLU A 166 -11.39 5.57 15.14
CA GLU A 166 -10.92 6.94 15.32
C GLU A 166 -9.61 6.97 16.13
N ASP A 167 -9.53 6.18 17.20
CA ASP A 167 -8.32 6.07 18.02
C ASP A 167 -7.15 5.50 17.21
N HIS A 168 -7.32 4.34 16.56
CA HIS A 168 -6.27 3.70 15.77
C HIS A 168 -5.77 4.60 14.64
N THR A 169 -6.70 5.23 13.89
CA THR A 169 -6.31 6.12 12.79
C THR A 169 -5.62 7.38 13.30
N SER A 170 -6.01 7.92 14.46
CA SER A 170 -5.34 9.05 15.10
C SER A 170 -3.93 8.69 15.56
N GLN A 171 -3.74 7.53 16.19
CA GLN A 171 -2.43 7.04 16.62
C GLN A 171 -1.48 6.80 15.44
N LEU A 172 -1.97 6.15 14.38
CA LEU A 172 -1.19 5.94 13.14
C LEU A 172 -0.85 7.29 12.48
N THR A 173 -1.80 8.22 12.42
CA THR A 173 -1.59 9.55 11.81
C THR A 173 -0.51 10.32 12.55
N LYS A 174 -0.57 10.36 13.88
CA LYS A 174 0.45 11.00 14.72
C LYS A 174 1.82 10.37 14.48
N SER A 175 1.90 9.04 14.55
CA SER A 175 3.15 8.30 14.34
C SER A 175 3.77 8.60 12.96
N LEU A 176 2.94 8.62 11.92
CA LEU A 176 3.40 8.89 10.56
C LEU A 176 3.89 10.35 10.40
N LYS A 177 3.17 11.32 10.98
CA LYS A 177 3.59 12.74 11.02
C LYS A 177 4.92 12.91 11.74
N ASP A 178 5.06 12.30 12.92
CA ASP A 178 6.31 12.32 13.70
C ASP A 178 7.47 11.72 12.89
N GLY A 179 7.24 10.62 12.17
CA GLY A 179 8.24 10.02 11.32
C GLY A 179 8.61 10.85 10.06
N TYR A 180 7.70 11.66 9.52
CA TYR A 180 8.06 12.60 8.46
C TYR A 180 8.90 13.78 9.00
N ALA A 181 8.69 14.19 10.25
CA ALA A 181 9.46 15.22 10.92
C ALA A 181 10.86 14.74 11.37
N ASP A 182 10.99 13.47 11.78
CA ASP A 182 12.28 12.85 12.17
C ASP A 182 13.02 12.29 10.94
N ASN A 183 13.65 13.18 10.16
CA ASN A 183 14.55 12.81 9.05
C ASN A 183 13.96 11.76 8.09
N ASN A 184 12.67 11.89 7.75
CA ASN A 184 11.95 10.98 6.85
C ASN A 184 11.85 9.51 7.31
N LYS A 185 12.02 9.20 8.60
CA LYS A 185 11.82 7.86 9.18
C LYS A 185 10.36 7.39 9.24
N SER A 186 9.45 8.05 8.53
CA SER A 186 8.02 7.72 8.34
C SER A 186 7.72 6.22 8.25
N GLN A 187 8.50 5.46 7.47
CA GLN A 187 8.36 4.00 7.35
C GLN A 187 8.56 3.27 8.68
N GLN A 188 9.60 3.63 9.44
CA GLN A 188 9.95 2.98 10.70
C GLN A 188 8.88 3.26 11.77
N TYR A 189 8.43 4.51 11.87
CA TYR A 189 7.41 4.93 12.82
C TYR A 189 6.07 4.25 12.54
N LEU A 190 5.60 4.32 11.28
CA LEU A 190 4.35 3.68 10.88
C LEU A 190 4.38 2.18 11.12
N LYS A 191 5.47 1.52 10.73
CA LYS A 191 5.66 0.08 10.94
C LYS A 191 5.61 -0.27 12.42
N LYS A 192 6.30 0.48 13.28
CA LYS A 192 6.28 0.23 14.72
C LYS A 192 4.86 0.36 15.29
N LYS A 193 4.20 1.50 15.04
CA LYS A 193 2.85 1.74 15.55
C LYS A 193 1.83 0.73 15.02
N TYR A 194 1.94 0.34 13.74
CA TYR A 194 1.10 -0.71 13.16
C TYR A 194 1.23 -2.03 13.93
N MET A 195 2.46 -2.42 14.27
CA MET A 195 2.71 -3.66 15.02
C MET A 195 2.17 -3.60 16.45
N GLU A 196 2.35 -2.47 17.14
CA GLU A 196 1.76 -2.22 18.46
C GLU A 196 0.23 -2.41 18.43
N LEU A 197 -0.45 -1.80 17.46
CA LEU A 197 -1.91 -1.90 17.30
C LEU A 197 -2.34 -3.32 16.89
N LEU A 198 -1.55 -4.03 16.09
CA LEU A 198 -1.84 -5.41 15.72
C LEU A 198 -1.77 -6.34 16.93
N VAL A 199 -0.73 -6.20 17.78
CA VAL A 199 -0.64 -6.92 19.06
C VAL A 199 -1.86 -6.62 19.92
N GLN A 200 -2.20 -5.35 20.09
CA GLN A 200 -3.35 -4.92 20.88
C GLN A 200 -4.65 -5.57 20.38
N ASN A 201 -4.92 -5.50 19.07
CA ASN A 201 -6.10 -6.13 18.48
C ASN A 201 -6.14 -7.63 18.72
N CYS A 202 -5.07 -8.35 18.41
CA CYS A 202 -5.06 -9.81 18.54
C CYS A 202 -5.21 -10.26 19.99
N VAL A 203 -4.62 -9.55 20.96
CA VAL A 203 -4.81 -9.82 22.39
C VAL A 203 -6.28 -9.58 22.80
N ILE A 204 -6.86 -8.44 22.43
CA ILE A 204 -8.26 -8.12 22.78
C ILE A 204 -9.23 -9.12 22.12
N PHE A 205 -8.99 -9.48 20.86
CA PHE A 205 -9.81 -10.47 20.16
C PHE A 205 -9.76 -11.83 20.86
N GLN A 206 -8.57 -12.28 21.26
CA GLN A 206 -8.43 -13.52 22.01
C GLN A 206 -9.15 -13.46 23.37
N MET A 207 -9.04 -12.33 24.09
CA MET A 207 -9.78 -12.12 25.34
C MET A 207 -11.29 -12.24 25.14
N ILE A 208 -11.84 -11.56 24.13
CA ILE A 208 -13.27 -11.59 23.82
C ILE A 208 -13.70 -13.02 23.45
N ILE A 209 -12.96 -13.70 22.58
CA ILE A 209 -13.28 -15.05 22.12
C ILE A 209 -13.25 -16.05 23.29
N ASP A 210 -12.22 -16.00 24.14
CA ASP A 210 -12.09 -16.87 25.32
C ASP A 210 -13.23 -16.61 26.32
N THR A 211 -13.57 -15.34 26.55
CA THR A 211 -14.67 -14.95 27.44
C THR A 211 -16.03 -15.42 26.93
N VAL A 212 -16.32 -15.25 25.63
CA VAL A 212 -17.56 -15.77 25.03
C VAL A 212 -17.62 -17.29 25.15
N THR A 213 -16.52 -17.97 24.86
CA THR A 213 -16.43 -19.44 24.97
C THR A 213 -16.73 -19.90 26.40
N LYS A 214 -16.10 -19.27 27.40
CA LYS A 214 -16.29 -19.62 28.81
C LYS A 214 -17.67 -19.25 29.34
N PHE A 215 -18.23 -18.13 28.89
CA PHE A 215 -19.60 -17.77 29.21
C PHE A 215 -20.61 -18.84 28.75
N LEU A 216 -20.43 -19.38 27.55
CA LEU A 216 -21.27 -20.47 27.03
C LEU A 216 -21.09 -21.79 27.79
N GLU A 217 -19.95 -21.98 28.45
CA GLU A 217 -19.67 -23.09 29.37
C GLU A 217 -20.21 -22.85 30.79
N ASN A 218 -20.97 -21.76 31.01
CA ASN A 218 -21.54 -21.33 32.29
C ASN A 218 -20.51 -20.83 33.33
N GLU A 219 -19.32 -20.41 32.89
CA GLU A 219 -18.35 -19.73 33.77
C GLU A 219 -18.93 -18.41 34.29
N GLN A 220 -18.76 -18.15 35.58
CA GLN A 220 -19.32 -16.97 36.24
C GLN A 220 -18.28 -15.85 36.34
N ASP A 221 -17.00 -16.17 36.55
CA ASP A 221 -15.93 -15.18 36.67
C ASP A 221 -15.28 -14.87 35.32
N LEU A 222 -16.04 -14.18 34.47
CA LEU A 222 -15.57 -13.78 33.14
C LEU A 222 -14.41 -12.78 33.19
N TYR A 223 -14.28 -12.00 34.28
CA TYR A 223 -13.18 -11.06 34.46
C TYR A 223 -11.85 -11.81 34.60
N THR A 224 -11.81 -12.84 35.45
CA THR A 224 -10.63 -13.70 35.59
C THR A 224 -10.30 -14.42 34.28
N VAL A 225 -11.31 -14.85 33.51
CA VAL A 225 -11.10 -15.40 32.16
C VAL A 225 -10.39 -14.39 31.25
N MET A 226 -10.86 -13.14 31.20
CA MET A 226 -10.24 -12.09 30.39
C MET A 226 -8.78 -11.84 30.81
N CYS A 227 -8.51 -11.73 32.11
CA CYS A 227 -7.15 -11.51 32.63
C CYS A 227 -6.22 -12.68 32.28
N ASN A 228 -6.69 -13.93 32.44
CA ASN A 228 -5.92 -15.12 32.13
C ASN A 228 -5.66 -15.23 30.62
N SER A 229 -6.63 -14.89 29.78
CA SER A 229 -6.48 -14.86 28.32
C SER A 229 -5.42 -13.84 27.89
N ALA A 230 -5.49 -12.62 28.41
CA ALA A 230 -4.48 -11.59 28.15
C ALA A 230 -3.07 -12.04 28.57
N GLN A 231 -2.95 -12.65 29.75
CA GLN A 231 -1.68 -13.18 30.25
C GLN A 231 -1.17 -14.33 29.38
N LYS A 232 -2.05 -15.23 28.94
CA LYS A 232 -1.70 -16.34 28.04
C LYS A 232 -1.20 -15.83 26.69
N ALA A 233 -1.84 -14.81 26.12
CA ALA A 233 -1.39 -14.19 24.87
C ALA A 233 0.02 -13.59 25.04
N ARG A 234 0.26 -12.84 26.12
CA ARG A 234 1.61 -12.30 26.43
C ARG A 234 2.64 -13.40 26.61
N ASN A 235 2.33 -14.45 27.38
CA ASN A 235 3.22 -15.59 27.59
C ASN A 235 3.49 -16.37 26.30
N SER A 236 2.61 -16.28 25.30
CA SER A 236 2.75 -16.89 23.98
C SER A 236 3.58 -16.04 23.01
N GLY A 237 4.16 -14.92 23.48
CA GLY A 237 5.04 -14.06 22.69
C GLY A 237 4.31 -13.01 21.86
N PHE A 238 3.12 -12.56 22.28
CA PHE A 238 2.42 -11.46 21.60
C PHE A 238 3.15 -10.14 21.84
N ASP A 239 4.14 -9.84 21.00
CA ASP A 239 4.92 -8.61 20.98
C ASP A 239 5.18 -8.13 19.54
N GLU A 240 5.74 -6.92 19.40
CA GLU A 240 5.99 -6.26 18.11
C GLU A 240 6.93 -7.03 17.17
N ASP A 241 7.74 -7.95 17.70
CA ASP A 241 8.72 -8.71 16.95
C ASP A 241 8.19 -10.07 16.51
N HIS A 242 7.35 -10.69 17.32
CA HIS A 242 6.88 -12.05 17.11
C HIS A 242 5.44 -12.16 16.60
N ILE A 243 4.59 -11.13 16.74
CA ILE A 243 3.16 -11.24 16.40
C ILE A 243 2.90 -11.66 14.96
N MET A 244 3.65 -11.15 13.98
CA MET A 244 3.47 -11.57 12.58
C MET A 244 3.82 -13.05 12.40
N ARG A 245 4.86 -13.53 13.09
CA ARG A 245 5.21 -14.95 13.07
C ARG A 245 4.11 -15.79 13.72
N ILE A 246 3.55 -15.35 14.84
CA ILE A 246 2.43 -16.04 15.50
C ILE A 246 1.21 -16.12 14.58
N VAL A 247 0.85 -15.02 13.93
CA VAL A 247 -0.26 -15.00 12.96
C VAL A 247 0.04 -15.97 11.80
N VAL A 248 1.25 -15.94 11.24
CA VAL A 248 1.66 -16.86 10.16
C VAL A 248 1.62 -18.32 10.61
N ASP A 249 2.23 -18.63 11.75
CA ASP A 249 2.32 -19.99 12.29
C ASP A 249 0.93 -20.54 12.60
N ALA A 250 0.03 -19.70 13.16
CA ALA A 250 -1.37 -20.03 13.37
C ALA A 250 -2.07 -20.36 12.05
N LEU A 251 -1.99 -19.48 11.06
CA LEU A 251 -2.64 -19.64 9.76
C LEU A 251 -2.07 -20.80 8.93
N ALA A 252 -0.79 -21.13 9.09
CA ALA A 252 -0.13 -22.21 8.36
C ALA A 252 -0.60 -23.61 8.78
N THR A 253 -1.22 -23.75 9.96
CA THR A 253 -1.78 -25.03 10.42
C THR A 253 -3.00 -25.47 9.61
N ASP A 254 -3.70 -24.53 8.97
CA ASP A 254 -4.81 -24.80 8.05
C ASP A 254 -4.50 -24.21 6.67
N SER A 255 -3.79 -25.02 5.86
CA SER A 255 -3.40 -24.63 4.50
C SER A 255 -4.60 -24.31 3.59
N THR A 256 -5.76 -24.92 3.82
CA THR A 256 -6.98 -24.65 3.04
C THR A 256 -7.49 -23.25 3.36
N PHE A 257 -7.61 -22.95 4.65
CA PHE A 257 -8.01 -21.62 5.13
C PHE A 257 -7.11 -20.51 4.56
N LEU A 258 -5.80 -20.69 4.62
CA LEU A 258 -4.84 -19.70 4.13
C LEU A 258 -4.99 -19.45 2.61
N GLN A 259 -5.18 -20.49 1.81
CA GLN A 259 -5.38 -20.33 0.36
C GLN A 259 -6.72 -19.68 0.01
N GLU A 260 -7.78 -20.00 0.76
CA GLU A 260 -9.08 -19.34 0.63
C GLU A 260 -8.97 -17.85 0.97
N ALA A 261 -8.34 -17.49 2.08
CA ALA A 261 -8.11 -16.11 2.50
C ALA A 261 -7.35 -15.29 1.44
N LYS A 262 -6.26 -15.87 0.90
CA LYS A 262 -5.45 -15.25 -0.17
C LYS A 262 -6.22 -15.04 -1.48
N THR A 263 -7.33 -15.75 -1.67
CA THR A 263 -8.18 -15.61 -2.86
C THR A 263 -9.33 -14.66 -2.61
N ARG A 264 -10.06 -14.83 -1.50
CA ARG A 264 -11.25 -14.02 -1.16
C ARG A 264 -10.93 -12.57 -0.83
N ILE A 265 -9.84 -12.29 -0.11
CA ILE A 265 -9.55 -10.90 0.30
C ILE A 265 -9.37 -9.99 -0.92
N PRO A 266 -8.51 -10.32 -1.91
CA PRO A 266 -8.43 -9.53 -3.14
C PRO A 266 -9.78 -9.30 -3.84
N ASP A 267 -10.68 -10.29 -3.85
CA ASP A 267 -12.00 -10.15 -4.45
C ASP A 267 -12.90 -9.17 -3.69
N ILE A 268 -12.84 -9.15 -2.35
CA ILE A 268 -13.53 -8.14 -1.53
C ILE A 268 -13.07 -6.72 -1.91
N PHE A 269 -11.76 -6.52 -2.12
CA PHE A 269 -11.25 -5.22 -2.57
C PHE A 269 -11.81 -4.85 -3.96
N ARG A 270 -11.94 -5.81 -4.89
CA ARG A 270 -12.55 -5.56 -6.21
C ARG A 270 -14.02 -5.13 -6.09
N GLU A 271 -14.78 -5.79 -5.22
CA GLU A 271 -16.18 -5.43 -4.94
C GLU A 271 -16.31 -4.01 -4.37
N LYS A 272 -15.28 -3.53 -3.67
CA LYS A 272 -15.19 -2.16 -3.13
C LYS A 272 -14.59 -1.14 -4.13
N GLY A 273 -14.46 -1.51 -5.40
CA GLY A 273 -14.07 -0.60 -6.49
C GLY A 273 -12.58 -0.57 -6.81
N TYR A 274 -11.77 -1.47 -6.24
CA TYR A 274 -10.39 -1.63 -6.66
C TYR A 274 -10.32 -2.31 -8.03
N THR A 275 -9.35 -1.90 -8.83
CA THR A 275 -9.11 -2.43 -10.17
C THR A 275 -8.52 -3.85 -10.12
N LYS A 276 -8.50 -4.53 -11.27
CA LYS A 276 -8.00 -5.91 -11.40
C LYS A 276 -6.52 -6.00 -10.98
N HIS A 277 -5.68 -5.07 -11.44
CA HIS A 277 -4.26 -5.05 -11.13
C HIS A 277 -3.98 -4.65 -9.69
N GLN A 278 -4.78 -3.74 -9.11
CA GLN A 278 -4.72 -3.43 -7.67
C GLN A 278 -4.99 -4.66 -6.82
N ALA A 279 -6.07 -5.39 -7.10
CA ALA A 279 -6.40 -6.61 -6.36
C ALA A 279 -5.33 -7.69 -6.52
N LYS A 280 -4.77 -7.85 -7.73
CA LYS A 280 -3.65 -8.76 -7.97
C LYS A 280 -2.42 -8.35 -7.15
N TYR A 281 -2.11 -7.06 -7.05
CA TYR A 281 -1.00 -6.56 -6.23
C TYR A 281 -1.24 -6.82 -4.73
N ILE A 282 -2.46 -6.56 -4.24
CA ILE A 282 -2.86 -6.89 -2.87
C ILE A 282 -2.65 -8.39 -2.58
N LYS A 283 -2.98 -9.28 -3.52
CA LYS A 283 -2.70 -10.72 -3.36
C LYS A 283 -1.21 -11.01 -3.17
N THR A 284 -0.33 -10.32 -3.90
CA THR A 284 1.13 -10.44 -3.74
C THR A 284 1.58 -9.93 -2.36
N LEU A 285 1.03 -8.82 -1.88
CA LEU A 285 1.30 -8.29 -0.54
C LEU A 285 0.81 -9.24 0.56
N LEU A 286 -0.41 -9.76 0.46
CA LEU A 286 -0.95 -10.74 1.40
C LEU A 286 -0.11 -12.01 1.45
N SER A 287 0.36 -12.50 0.30
CA SER A 287 1.30 -13.63 0.27
C SER A 287 2.59 -13.30 1.02
N ALA A 288 3.11 -12.09 0.83
CA ALA A 288 4.30 -11.64 1.55
C ALA A 288 4.10 -11.60 3.07
N TRP A 289 2.94 -11.14 3.52
CA TRP A 289 2.66 -11.00 4.94
C TRP A 289 2.31 -12.34 5.59
N LEU A 290 1.42 -13.12 4.97
CA LEU A 290 0.87 -14.35 5.53
C LEU A 290 1.76 -15.57 5.33
N GLU A 291 2.73 -15.56 4.42
CA GLU A 291 3.65 -16.70 4.23
C GLU A 291 5.07 -16.38 4.69
N ARG A 292 5.50 -15.10 4.61
CA ARG A 292 6.88 -14.69 4.95
C ARG A 292 6.96 -13.83 6.20
N GLY A 293 5.83 -13.56 6.87
CA GLY A 293 5.79 -12.68 8.03
C GLY A 293 6.27 -11.25 7.75
N GLN A 294 6.20 -10.81 6.49
CA GLN A 294 6.66 -9.46 6.15
C GLN A 294 5.79 -8.41 6.85
N LYS A 295 6.45 -7.37 7.36
CA LYS A 295 5.80 -6.23 8.03
C LYS A 295 5.38 -5.19 6.97
N LEU A 296 4.39 -4.36 7.31
CA LEU A 296 3.87 -3.29 6.45
C LEU A 296 5.00 -2.43 5.86
N LYS A 297 4.97 -2.22 4.53
CA LYS A 297 5.78 -1.20 3.86
C LYS A 297 4.87 -0.07 3.36
N LYS A 298 5.25 1.16 3.66
CA LYS A 298 4.51 2.38 3.35
C LYS A 298 4.35 2.58 1.84
N ASN A 299 5.41 2.32 1.08
CA ASN A 299 5.42 2.52 -0.38
C ASN A 299 4.48 1.56 -1.12
N ASP A 300 4.23 0.35 -0.57
CA ASP A 300 3.35 -0.64 -1.19
C ASP A 300 1.94 -0.08 -1.51
N ILE A 301 1.46 0.91 -0.74
CA ILE A 301 0.15 1.55 -0.96
C ILE A 301 0.16 2.37 -2.25
N PHE A 302 1.19 3.17 -2.48
CA PHE A 302 1.29 3.99 -3.68
C PHE A 302 1.70 3.18 -4.91
N ASP A 303 2.51 2.14 -4.72
CA ASP A 303 2.80 1.13 -5.75
C ASP A 303 1.51 0.45 -6.22
N MET A 304 0.65 0.04 -5.28
CA MET A 304 -0.67 -0.52 -5.58
C MET A 304 -1.54 0.47 -6.39
N LEU A 305 -1.56 1.75 -6.02
CA LEU A 305 -2.31 2.78 -6.76
C LEU A 305 -1.74 3.00 -8.17
N TYR A 306 -0.41 2.98 -8.30
CA TYR A 306 0.31 3.08 -9.55
C TYR A 306 -0.04 1.93 -10.51
N VAL A 307 0.08 0.67 -10.07
CA VAL A 307 -0.21 -0.49 -10.93
C VAL A 307 -1.67 -0.55 -11.39
N GLY A 308 -2.61 0.00 -10.61
CA GLY A 308 -4.02 0.11 -11.02
C GLY A 308 -4.27 1.09 -12.17
N SER A 309 -3.29 1.90 -12.55
CA SER A 309 -3.46 2.92 -13.59
C SER A 309 -3.73 2.31 -14.97
N VAL A 310 -3.19 1.12 -15.26
CA VAL A 310 -3.40 0.43 -16.54
C VAL A 310 -4.85 0.02 -16.78
N ASP A 311 -5.62 -0.21 -15.71
CA ASP A 311 -7.01 -0.63 -15.81
C ASP A 311 -7.96 0.52 -16.16
N LYS A 312 -7.51 1.77 -16.08
CA LYS A 312 -8.33 2.96 -16.36
C LYS A 312 -8.40 3.33 -17.84
N GLN A 313 -7.83 2.51 -18.73
CA GLN A 313 -7.89 2.77 -20.18
C GLN A 313 -9.22 2.35 -20.82
N VAL A 314 -9.73 3.21 -21.69
CA VAL A 314 -10.84 2.92 -22.60
C VAL A 314 -10.27 2.47 -23.95
N VAL A 315 -10.45 1.20 -24.30
CA VAL A 315 -10.07 0.64 -25.61
C VAL A 315 -10.82 1.38 -26.72
N ASN A 316 -10.09 1.95 -27.68
CA ASN A 316 -10.71 2.61 -28.82
C ASN A 316 -11.04 1.58 -29.91
N ARG A 317 -12.28 1.10 -29.91
CA ARG A 317 -12.79 0.13 -30.88
C ARG A 317 -12.74 0.60 -32.34
N LYS A 318 -12.54 1.89 -32.60
CA LYS A 318 -12.38 2.44 -33.96
C LYS A 318 -10.94 2.37 -34.48
N LYS A 319 -9.95 2.09 -33.63
CA LYS A 319 -8.56 1.89 -34.06
C LYS A 319 -8.35 0.47 -34.58
N SER A 320 -7.56 0.34 -35.64
CA SER A 320 -7.19 -0.97 -36.22
C SER A 320 -6.51 -1.87 -35.19
N ILE A 321 -6.70 -3.19 -35.33
CA ILE A 321 -6.06 -4.23 -34.51
C ILE A 321 -4.53 -4.21 -34.60
N ILE A 322 -3.98 -3.56 -35.63
CA ILE A 322 -2.53 -3.40 -35.84
C ILE A 322 -1.94 -2.36 -34.89
N PHE A 323 -2.75 -1.43 -34.37
CA PHE A 323 -2.27 -0.48 -33.38
C PHE A 323 -2.25 -1.14 -32.01
N ASP A 324 -1.07 -1.17 -31.40
CA ASP A 324 -0.91 -1.55 -30.00
C ASP A 324 -1.74 -0.60 -29.11
N GLN A 325 -2.80 -1.15 -28.53
CA GLN A 325 -3.68 -0.46 -27.58
C GLN A 325 -3.38 -0.87 -26.13
N ASN A 326 -2.29 -1.62 -25.89
CA ASN A 326 -1.91 -2.03 -24.55
C ASN A 326 -1.44 -0.85 -23.70
N SER A 327 -1.57 -1.04 -22.39
CA SER A 327 -0.96 -0.19 -21.38
C SER A 327 0.23 -0.87 -20.76
N TYR A 328 1.26 -0.08 -20.54
CA TYR A 328 2.52 -0.54 -19.95
C TYR A 328 2.81 0.24 -18.69
N LEU A 329 3.34 -0.46 -17.69
CA LEU A 329 3.88 0.12 -16.47
C LEU A 329 5.40 0.13 -16.61
N LEU A 330 6.01 1.27 -16.37
CA LEU A 330 7.46 1.42 -16.36
C LEU A 330 7.91 1.77 -14.95
N SER A 331 8.54 0.80 -14.30
CA SER A 331 9.13 0.95 -12.97
C SER A 331 10.43 0.17 -12.90
N PHE A 332 11.39 0.71 -12.14
CA PHE A 332 12.68 0.08 -11.86
C PHE A 332 12.88 -0.18 -10.36
N ASP A 333 11.82 0.02 -9.55
CA ASP A 333 11.78 -0.48 -8.18
C ASP A 333 11.66 -2.01 -8.20
N SER A 334 12.46 -2.72 -7.39
CA SER A 334 12.54 -4.18 -7.48
C SER A 334 11.23 -4.90 -7.15
N ALA A 335 10.43 -4.37 -6.21
CA ALA A 335 9.17 -4.99 -5.82
C ALA A 335 8.12 -4.81 -6.93
N VAL A 336 7.97 -3.58 -7.44
CA VAL A 336 7.04 -3.28 -8.53
C VAL A 336 7.48 -3.97 -9.82
N LEU A 337 8.78 -3.94 -10.13
CA LEU A 337 9.37 -4.60 -11.31
C LEU A 337 9.05 -6.10 -11.32
N SER A 338 9.23 -6.79 -10.20
CA SER A 338 8.89 -8.22 -10.11
C SER A 338 7.43 -8.49 -10.39
N PHE A 339 6.52 -7.60 -9.95
CA PHE A 339 5.09 -7.77 -10.16
C PHE A 339 4.68 -7.51 -11.62
N ILE A 340 5.15 -6.41 -12.21
CA ILE A 340 4.77 -6.03 -13.58
C ILE A 340 5.38 -6.96 -14.63
N CYS A 341 6.54 -7.59 -14.34
CA CYS A 341 7.16 -8.60 -15.20
C CYS A 341 6.42 -9.95 -15.22
N GLU A 342 5.38 -10.15 -14.41
CA GLU A 342 4.46 -11.29 -14.58
C GLU A 342 3.62 -11.18 -15.86
N ASP A 343 3.47 -9.95 -16.39
CA ASP A 343 2.89 -9.71 -17.70
C ASP A 343 3.99 -9.74 -18.78
N GLU A 344 3.86 -10.66 -19.74
CA GLU A 344 4.89 -10.89 -20.76
C GLU A 344 5.15 -9.66 -21.65
N TRP A 345 4.14 -8.81 -21.86
CA TRP A 345 4.30 -7.57 -22.64
C TRP A 345 5.11 -6.51 -21.89
N ASN A 346 4.83 -6.30 -20.60
CA ASN A 346 5.64 -5.43 -19.75
C ASN A 346 7.07 -5.96 -19.59
N LYS A 347 7.24 -7.26 -19.35
CA LYS A 347 8.55 -7.91 -19.27
C LYS A 347 9.38 -7.69 -20.54
N HIS A 348 8.78 -7.89 -21.72
CA HIS A 348 9.45 -7.65 -22.99
C HIS A 348 9.87 -6.19 -23.17
N LEU A 349 9.03 -5.24 -22.74
CA LEU A 349 9.37 -3.82 -22.76
C LEU A 349 10.55 -3.50 -21.83
N LEU A 350 10.48 -3.93 -20.57
CA LEU A 350 11.46 -3.61 -19.52
C LEU A 350 12.84 -4.21 -19.81
N ASN A 351 12.90 -5.44 -20.32
CA ASN A 351 14.14 -6.12 -20.71
C ASN A 351 14.92 -5.36 -21.80
N LYS A 352 14.31 -4.41 -22.50
CA LYS A 352 15.05 -3.54 -23.44
C LYS A 352 16.03 -2.62 -22.72
N PHE A 353 15.75 -2.26 -21.47
CA PHE A 353 16.51 -1.26 -20.71
C PHE A 353 17.35 -1.88 -19.62
N LEU A 354 16.96 -3.02 -19.04
CA LEU A 354 17.71 -3.65 -17.97
C LEU A 354 19.11 -4.09 -18.44
N LEU A 355 20.14 -3.77 -17.65
CA LEU A 355 21.50 -4.22 -17.91
C LEU A 355 21.63 -5.70 -17.54
N SER A 356 22.19 -6.51 -18.43
CA SER A 356 22.13 -7.99 -18.39
C SER A 356 22.92 -8.66 -17.25
N ASN A 357 23.46 -7.92 -16.28
CA ASN A 357 24.31 -8.47 -15.23
C ASN A 357 24.13 -7.71 -13.90
N ARG A 358 23.16 -8.14 -13.09
CA ARG A 358 23.23 -8.26 -11.63
C ARG A 358 22.06 -9.08 -11.10
#